data_AF-A0A067LRP2-F1
#
_entry.id   AF-A0A067LRP2-F1
#
_cell.length_a   1.000
_cell.length_b   1.000
_cell.length_c   1.000
_cell.angle_alpha   90.00
_cell.angle_beta   90.00
_cell.angle_gamma   90.00
#
_symmetry.space_group_name_H-M   'P 1'
#
loop_
_entity.id
_entity.type
_entity.pdbx_description
1 polymer ?
#
loop_
_entity_poly.entity_id
_entity_poly.type
_entity_poly.pdbx_seq_one_letter_code
_entity_poly.pdbx_strand_id
1 'polypeptide(L)'
;MNAHVLRTRIRAKVVEFKFERTKLKRVYRHHLMQEKQHTQTKNSIHRRHNGISALISKFNKLVDQMDSLRRGHKAPINTVSPQKLDVRKIFRLDVDDELWQEDPGLGDETCDELPRWLGDEKVRNGIVFMLERDRCLEEIKRLDAECLAMQSWLVDELQNLESAFSSPQSELFT
;
A
#
# COMPACT_ATOMS: atom_id res chain seq x y z
N MET A 1 -20.81 15.90 -15.76
CA MET A 1 -19.73 15.03 -15.25
C MET A 1 -20.29 13.64 -15.08
N ASN A 2 -19.58 12.61 -15.50
CA ASN A 2 -20.01 11.22 -15.36
C ASN A 2 -19.48 10.64 -14.03
N ALA A 3 -20.37 10.07 -13.21
CA ALA A 3 -20.02 9.44 -11.93
C ALA A 3 -19.04 8.27 -12.12
N HIS A 4 -19.17 7.50 -13.21
CA HIS A 4 -18.28 6.40 -13.57
C HIS A 4 -16.85 6.90 -13.78
N VAL A 5 -16.67 7.91 -14.63
CA VAL A 5 -15.37 8.52 -14.91
C VAL A 5 -14.72 9.08 -13.63
N LEU A 6 -15.51 9.65 -12.72
CA LEU A 6 -15.00 10.10 -11.42
C LEU A 6 -14.52 8.94 -10.55
N ARG A 7 -15.29 7.84 -10.47
CA ARG A 7 -14.93 6.64 -9.71
C ARG A 7 -13.65 6.00 -10.27
N THR A 8 -13.53 5.82 -11.58
CA THR A 8 -12.31 5.33 -12.25
C THR A 8 -11.11 6.22 -11.96
N ARG A 9 -11.29 7.54 -12.02
CA ARG A 9 -10.22 8.50 -11.73
C ARG A 9 -9.78 8.46 -10.26
N ILE A 10 -10.72 8.29 -9.33
CA ILE A 10 -10.43 8.12 -7.91
C ILE A 10 -9.61 6.85 -7.70
N ARG A 11 -10.04 5.70 -8.28
CA ARG A 11 -9.29 4.44 -8.25
C ARG A 11 -7.83 4.63 -8.69
N ALA A 12 -7.61 5.21 -9.87
CA ALA A 12 -6.26 5.46 -10.39
C ALA A 12 -5.41 6.35 -9.46
N LYS A 13 -5.97 7.46 -8.99
CA LYS A 13 -5.24 8.41 -8.12
C LYS A 13 -4.88 7.83 -6.76
N VAL A 14 -5.75 7.00 -6.22
CA VAL A 14 -5.53 6.33 -4.94
C VAL A 14 -4.43 5.27 -5.05
N VAL A 15 -4.38 4.54 -6.16
CA VAL A 15 -3.30 3.58 -6.48
C VAL A 15 -1.96 4.30 -6.59
N GLU A 16 -1.89 5.37 -7.40
CA GLU A 16 -0.68 6.20 -7.52
C GLU A 16 -0.19 6.69 -6.16
N PHE A 17 -1.10 7.18 -5.31
CA PHE A 17 -0.79 7.66 -3.96
C PHE A 17 -0.21 6.55 -3.08
N LYS A 18 -0.72 5.32 -3.15
CA LYS A 18 -0.18 4.18 -2.38
C LYS A 18 1.22 3.79 -2.85
N PHE A 19 1.44 3.70 -4.16
CA PHE A 19 2.75 3.36 -4.73
C PHE A 19 3.81 4.37 -4.32
N GLU A 20 3.51 5.67 -4.44
CA GLU A 20 4.41 6.73 -4.03
C GLU A 20 4.71 6.68 -2.53
N ARG A 21 3.68 6.52 -1.68
CA ARG A 21 3.86 6.39 -0.22
C ARG A 21 4.71 5.18 0.15
N THR A 22 4.56 4.07 -0.58
CA THR A 22 5.32 2.83 -0.33
C THR A 22 6.78 2.97 -0.77
N LYS A 23 7.03 3.56 -1.94
CA LYS A 23 8.38 3.92 -2.40
C LYS A 23 9.08 4.80 -1.37
N LEU A 24 8.37 5.80 -0.84
CA LEU A 24 8.88 6.68 0.21
C LEU A 24 9.23 5.92 1.50
N LYS A 25 8.34 5.05 1.98
CA LYS A 25 8.60 4.25 3.19
C LYS A 25 9.84 3.36 3.04
N ARG A 26 10.07 2.79 1.85
CA ARG A 26 11.27 1.97 1.57
C ARG A 26 12.54 2.81 1.58
N VAL A 27 12.53 3.97 0.92
CA VAL A 27 13.66 4.92 0.95
C VAL A 27 13.94 5.38 2.38
N TYR A 28 12.90 5.67 3.17
CA TYR A 28 13.04 6.09 4.57
C TYR A 28 13.65 5.01 5.47
N ARG A 29 13.25 3.73 5.29
CA ARG A 29 13.88 2.61 6.02
C ARG A 29 15.36 2.44 5.67
N HIS A 30 15.75 2.80 4.45
CA HIS A 30 17.11 2.65 3.94
C HIS A 30 18.01 3.87 4.22
N HIS A 31 17.43 5.01 4.64
CA HIS A 31 18.12 6.27 4.87
C HIS A 31 17.65 6.87 6.21
N LEU A 32 18.24 6.41 7.32
CA LEU A 32 17.89 6.85 8.69
C LEU A 32 18.24 8.31 9.01
N MET A 33 18.65 9.14 8.05
CA MET A 33 19.14 10.51 8.31
C MET A 33 18.86 11.43 7.12
N GLN A 34 17.97 12.43 7.29
CA GLN A 34 18.05 13.82 6.78
C GLN A 34 16.67 14.52 6.82
N GLU A 35 16.32 15.13 7.95
CA GLU A 35 15.03 15.83 8.16
C GLU A 35 14.70 16.91 7.12
N LYS A 36 15.71 17.57 6.54
CA LYS A 36 15.54 18.72 5.65
C LYS A 36 14.95 18.36 4.28
N GLN A 37 15.11 17.12 3.82
CA GLN A 37 14.53 16.63 2.55
C GLN A 37 13.05 16.21 2.69
N HIS A 38 12.47 16.26 3.89
CA HIS A 38 11.18 15.61 4.16
C HIS A 38 9.98 16.57 4.15
N THR A 39 10.18 17.88 4.27
CA THR A 39 9.08 18.86 4.27
C THR A 39 8.43 18.97 2.89
N GLN A 40 9.21 19.09 1.82
CA GLN A 40 8.72 19.13 0.44
C GLN A 40 7.90 17.88 0.09
N THR A 41 8.37 16.72 0.55
CA THR A 41 7.73 15.44 0.25
C THR A 41 6.47 15.21 1.08
N LYS A 42 6.50 15.55 2.38
CA LYS A 42 5.28 15.59 3.23
C LYS A 42 4.22 16.51 2.60
N ASN A 43 4.62 17.68 2.10
CA ASN A 43 3.72 18.62 1.43
C ASN A 43 3.15 18.05 0.12
N SER A 44 3.96 17.35 -0.69
CA SER A 44 3.50 16.68 -1.91
C SER A 44 2.43 15.62 -1.59
N ILE A 45 2.68 14.78 -0.59
CA ILE A 45 1.74 13.76 -0.10
C ILE A 45 0.44 14.42 0.38
N HIS A 46 0.54 15.48 1.17
CA HIS A 46 -0.63 16.21 1.67
C HIS A 46 -1.47 16.82 0.53
N ARG A 47 -0.82 17.43 -0.47
CA ARG A 47 -1.51 17.97 -1.66
C ARG A 47 -2.26 16.89 -2.42
N ARG A 48 -1.64 15.72 -2.62
CA ARG A 48 -2.28 14.59 -3.31
C ARG A 48 -3.44 14.01 -2.51
N HIS A 49 -3.27 13.85 -1.20
CA HIS A 49 -4.34 13.44 -0.28
C HIS A 49 -5.54 14.39 -0.35
N ASN A 50 -5.29 15.70 -0.33
CA ASN A 50 -6.33 16.72 -0.45
C ASN A 50 -7.00 16.69 -1.83
N GLY A 51 -6.23 16.46 -2.90
CA GLY A 51 -6.75 16.31 -4.25
C GLY A 51 -7.70 15.11 -4.40
N ILE A 52 -7.34 13.96 -3.82
CA ILE A 52 -8.19 12.76 -3.79
C ILE A 52 -9.44 13.01 -2.96
N SER A 53 -9.30 13.62 -1.78
CA SER A 53 -10.44 13.98 -0.90
C SER A 53 -11.42 14.91 -1.61
N ALA A 54 -10.92 15.87 -2.40
CA ALA A 54 -11.73 16.76 -3.21
C ALA A 54 -12.47 16.03 -4.34
N LEU A 55 -11.85 15.03 -4.98
CA LEU A 55 -12.51 14.19 -5.98
C LEU A 55 -13.62 13.34 -5.37
N ILE A 56 -13.36 12.71 -4.23
CA ILE A 56 -14.36 11.93 -3.48
C ILE A 56 -15.53 12.83 -3.07
N SER A 57 -15.26 14.04 -2.58
CA SER A 57 -16.30 15.01 -2.23
C SER A 57 -17.17 15.39 -3.44
N LYS A 58 -16.57 15.54 -4.64
CA LYS A 58 -17.32 15.78 -5.88
C LYS A 58 -18.18 14.58 -6.28
N PHE A 59 -17.64 13.38 -6.15
CA PHE A 59 -18.38 12.14 -6.40
C PHE A 59 -19.57 12.01 -5.45
N ASN A 60 -19.36 12.15 -4.14
CA ASN A 60 -20.44 12.05 -3.14
C ASN A 60 -21.53 13.11 -3.35
N LYS A 61 -21.17 14.34 -3.74
CA LYS A 61 -22.15 15.38 -4.13
C LYS A 61 -22.99 14.97 -5.34
N LEU A 62 -22.40 14.28 -6.31
CA LEU A 62 -23.12 13.77 -7.47
C LEU A 62 -24.09 12.65 -7.07
N VAL A 63 -23.66 11.76 -6.16
CA VAL A 63 -24.54 10.75 -5.56
C VAL A 63 -25.69 11.39 -4.78
N ASP A 64 -25.43 12.45 -4.01
CA ASP A 64 -26.48 13.22 -3.33
C ASP A 64 -27.51 13.82 -4.29
N GLN A 65 -27.05 14.32 -5.44
CA GLN A 65 -27.93 14.81 -6.50
C GLN A 65 -28.78 13.68 -7.09
N MET A 66 -28.18 12.52 -7.36
CA MET A 66 -28.91 11.32 -7.83
C MET A 66 -29.95 10.85 -6.80
N ASP A 67 -29.60 10.82 -5.51
CA ASP A 67 -30.52 10.51 -4.43
C ASP A 67 -31.70 11.49 -4.34
N SER A 68 -31.44 12.77 -4.55
CA SER A 68 -32.47 13.81 -4.54
C SER A 68 -33.47 13.64 -5.69
N LEU A 69 -32.99 13.29 -6.89
CA LEU A 69 -33.83 13.04 -8.06
C LEU A 69 -34.66 11.77 -7.92
N ARG A 70 -34.07 10.73 -7.31
CA ARG A 70 -34.77 9.48 -6.96
C ARG A 70 -35.89 9.74 -5.95
N ARG A 71 -35.61 10.43 -4.84
CA ARG A 71 -36.64 10.80 -3.84
C ARG A 71 -37.74 11.69 -4.44
N GLY A 72 -37.38 12.55 -5.37
CA GLY A 72 -38.31 13.40 -6.11
C GLY A 72 -39.15 12.68 -7.17
N HIS A 73 -39.05 11.35 -7.31
CA HIS A 73 -39.72 10.54 -8.33
C HIS A 73 -39.47 11.03 -9.78
N LYS A 74 -38.32 11.70 -10.00
CA LYS A 74 -37.89 12.19 -11.32
C LYS A 74 -36.94 11.21 -12.03
N ALA A 75 -36.54 10.15 -11.34
CA ALA A 75 -35.72 9.08 -11.87
C ALA A 75 -36.59 7.93 -12.40
N PRO A 76 -36.11 7.16 -13.38
CA PRO A 76 -36.79 5.94 -13.83
C PRO A 76 -37.08 4.95 -12.69
N ILE A 77 -38.15 4.18 -12.84
CA ILE A 77 -38.54 3.11 -11.90
C ILE A 77 -37.37 2.12 -11.76
N ASN A 78 -37.08 1.71 -10.52
CA ASN A 78 -35.97 0.83 -10.14
C ASN A 78 -34.55 1.40 -10.28
N THR A 79 -34.39 2.73 -10.37
CA THR A 79 -33.04 3.35 -10.33
C THR A 79 -32.38 3.17 -8.97
N VAL A 80 -31.25 2.46 -8.94
CA VAL A 80 -30.37 2.35 -7.77
C VAL A 80 -29.35 3.49 -7.80
N SER A 81 -29.12 4.13 -6.66
CA SER A 81 -28.13 5.22 -6.55
C SER A 81 -26.75 4.63 -6.23
N PRO A 82 -25.65 5.22 -6.76
CA PRO A 82 -24.33 4.72 -6.47
C PRO A 82 -23.96 4.78 -4.98
N GLN A 83 -23.05 3.93 -4.54
CA GLN A 83 -22.61 3.93 -3.16
C GLN A 83 -21.65 5.09 -2.88
N LYS A 84 -21.90 5.83 -1.79
CA LYS A 84 -21.01 6.90 -1.35
C LYS A 84 -19.69 6.36 -0.85
N LEU A 85 -18.64 7.13 -1.11
CA LEU A 85 -17.26 6.79 -0.78
C LEU A 85 -16.85 7.45 0.54
N ASP A 86 -16.35 6.67 1.50
CA ASP A 86 -15.78 7.19 2.75
C ASP A 86 -14.30 7.56 2.57
N VAL A 87 -14.04 8.87 2.64
CA VAL A 87 -12.69 9.44 2.52
C VAL A 87 -11.72 8.83 3.53
N ARG A 88 -12.17 8.54 4.76
CA ARG A 88 -11.29 8.02 5.83
C ARG A 88 -10.89 6.57 5.59
N LYS A 89 -11.82 5.76 5.06
CA LYS A 89 -11.57 4.34 4.75
C LYS A 89 -10.70 4.18 3.51
N ILE A 90 -10.92 4.99 2.47
CA ILE A 90 -10.21 4.89 1.18
C ILE A 90 -8.69 4.96 1.31
N PHE A 91 -8.14 5.71 2.28
CA PHE A 91 -6.68 5.79 2.46
C PHE A 91 -6.08 4.62 3.26
N ARG A 92 -6.91 3.78 3.88
CA ARG A 92 -6.49 2.49 4.45
C ARG A 92 -6.17 1.51 3.32
N LEU A 93 -6.97 1.58 2.25
CA LEU A 93 -6.78 0.89 0.97
C LEU A 93 -6.61 -0.61 1.14
N ASP A 94 -7.65 -1.20 1.72
CA ASP A 94 -7.77 -2.64 1.84
C ASP A 94 -8.18 -3.25 0.49
N VAL A 95 -7.87 -4.54 0.30
CA VAL A 95 -8.22 -5.25 -0.95
C VAL A 95 -9.74 -5.31 -1.13
N ASP A 96 -10.48 -5.33 -0.01
CA ASP A 96 -11.94 -5.44 0.04
C ASP A 96 -12.66 -4.09 0.19
N ASP A 97 -11.97 -2.95 -0.01
CA ASP A 97 -12.58 -1.63 0.10
C ASP A 97 -13.74 -1.48 -0.91
N GLU A 98 -14.82 -0.80 -0.48
CA GLU A 98 -16.03 -0.52 -1.29
C GLU A 98 -15.72 0.23 -2.60
N LEU A 99 -14.54 0.84 -2.70
CA LEU A 99 -14.03 1.48 -3.92
C LEU A 99 -13.78 0.46 -5.06
N TRP A 100 -13.40 -0.77 -4.71
CA TRP A 100 -13.02 -1.83 -5.66
C TRP A 100 -14.20 -2.69 -6.11
N GLN A 101 -15.26 -2.75 -5.30
CA GLN A 101 -16.46 -3.49 -5.63
C GLN A 101 -17.22 -2.83 -6.79
N GLU A 102 -17.90 -3.66 -7.59
CA GLU A 102 -18.89 -3.21 -8.57
C GLU A 102 -19.97 -2.41 -7.84
N ASP A 103 -20.32 -1.25 -8.40
CA ASP A 103 -21.29 -0.35 -7.79
C ASP A 103 -22.66 -0.54 -8.44
N PRO A 104 -23.65 -1.08 -7.72
CA PRO A 104 -24.95 -1.41 -8.28
C PRO A 104 -25.67 -0.20 -8.91
N GLY A 105 -25.34 1.03 -8.50
CA GLY A 105 -25.94 2.25 -9.02
C GLY A 105 -25.22 2.86 -10.23
N LEU A 106 -24.10 2.27 -10.67
CA LEU A 106 -23.32 2.73 -11.83
C LEU A 106 -23.51 1.85 -13.07
N GLY A 107 -24.30 0.78 -12.97
CA GLY A 107 -24.54 -0.20 -14.04
C GLY A 107 -23.48 -1.28 -14.09
N ASP A 108 -23.68 -2.25 -14.98
CA ASP A 108 -22.70 -3.30 -15.27
C ASP A 108 -21.47 -2.63 -15.91
N GLU A 109 -20.37 -2.52 -15.16
CA GLU A 109 -19.07 -2.22 -15.77
C GLU A 109 -18.83 -3.37 -16.73
N THR A 110 -18.80 -3.14 -18.05
CA THR A 110 -18.60 -4.21 -19.04
C THR A 110 -17.51 -5.16 -18.55
N CYS A 111 -17.92 -6.35 -18.08
CA CYS A 111 -17.06 -7.25 -17.32
C CYS A 111 -15.82 -7.68 -18.13
N ASP A 112 -15.89 -7.55 -19.45
CA ASP A 112 -14.81 -7.78 -20.40
C ASP A 112 -13.63 -6.79 -20.29
N GLU A 113 -13.81 -5.62 -19.64
CA GLU A 113 -12.74 -4.62 -19.45
C GLU A 113 -12.06 -4.70 -18.06
N LEU A 114 -12.60 -5.47 -17.11
CA LEU A 114 -12.02 -5.58 -15.78
C LEU A 114 -10.75 -6.44 -15.83
N PRO A 115 -9.62 -5.95 -15.29
CA PRO A 115 -8.40 -6.74 -15.23
C PRO A 115 -8.66 -8.08 -14.52
N ARG A 116 -8.13 -9.17 -15.07
CA ARG A 116 -8.35 -10.53 -14.54
C ARG A 116 -8.00 -10.68 -13.05
N TRP A 117 -7.03 -9.92 -12.54
CA TRP A 117 -6.70 -9.95 -11.11
C TRP A 117 -7.81 -9.37 -10.21
N LEU A 118 -8.81 -8.69 -10.77
CA LEU A 118 -9.94 -8.14 -10.01
C LEU A 118 -11.18 -9.03 -10.14
N GLY A 119 -11.49 -9.51 -11.35
CA GLY A 119 -12.67 -10.33 -11.62
C GLY A 119 -12.50 -11.85 -11.44
N ASP A 120 -11.29 -12.40 -11.59
CA ASP A 120 -11.04 -13.85 -11.51
C ASP A 120 -10.42 -14.21 -10.15
N GLU A 121 -11.19 -14.91 -9.32
CA GLU A 121 -10.75 -15.40 -8.01
C GLU A 121 -9.53 -16.32 -8.10
N LYS A 122 -9.43 -17.17 -9.14
CA LYS A 122 -8.29 -18.06 -9.31
C LYS A 122 -7.02 -17.27 -9.61
N VAL A 123 -7.13 -16.20 -10.38
CA VAL A 123 -5.99 -15.30 -10.66
C VAL A 123 -5.56 -14.57 -9.38
N ARG A 124 -6.51 -14.08 -8.56
CA ARG A 124 -6.20 -13.47 -7.27
C ARG A 124 -5.45 -14.42 -6.35
N ASN A 125 -5.99 -15.62 -6.15
CA ASN A 125 -5.39 -16.63 -5.29
C ASN A 125 -4.01 -17.04 -5.83
N GLY A 126 -3.86 -17.21 -7.15
CA GLY A 126 -2.57 -17.51 -7.79
C GLY A 126 -1.50 -16.43 -7.54
N ILE A 127 -1.86 -15.14 -7.63
CA ILE A 127 -0.94 -14.04 -7.33
C ILE A 127 -0.49 -14.09 -5.86
N VAL A 128 -1.43 -14.31 -4.93
CA VAL A 128 -1.13 -14.40 -3.50
C VAL A 128 -0.17 -15.55 -3.22
N PHE A 129 -0.44 -16.75 -3.73
CA PHE A 129 0.43 -17.92 -3.55
C PHE A 129 1.82 -17.73 -4.16
N MET A 130 1.91 -17.09 -5.33
CA MET A 130 3.19 -16.79 -5.96
C MET A 130 4.01 -15.83 -5.09
N LEU A 131 3.40 -14.74 -4.59
CA LEU A 131 4.08 -13.77 -3.73
C LEU A 131 4.50 -14.38 -2.39
N GLU A 132 3.69 -15.29 -1.83
CA GLU A 132 4.02 -16.01 -0.61
C GLU A 132 5.22 -16.93 -0.80
N ARG A 133 5.23 -17.71 -1.89
CA ARG A 133 6.39 -18.54 -2.26
C ARG A 133 7.66 -17.70 -2.40
N ASP A 134 7.58 -16.60 -3.13
CA ASP A 134 8.75 -15.74 -3.36
C ASP A 134 9.24 -15.12 -2.04
N ARG A 135 8.33 -14.73 -1.14
CA ARG A 135 8.66 -14.25 0.21
C ARG A 135 9.35 -15.33 1.05
N CYS A 136 8.92 -16.59 0.97
CA CYS A 136 9.60 -17.69 1.63
C CYS A 136 11.03 -17.88 1.11
N LEU A 137 11.25 -17.74 -0.20
CA LEU A 137 12.60 -17.82 -0.78
C LEU A 137 13.50 -16.66 -0.33
N GLU A 138 12.96 -15.44 -0.25
CA GLU A 138 13.67 -14.29 0.31
C GLU A 138 14.04 -14.51 1.78
N GLU A 139 13.11 -15.05 2.57
CA GLU A 139 13.31 -15.37 3.99
C GLU A 139 14.44 -16.38 4.18
N ILE A 140 14.45 -17.46 3.40
CA ILE A 140 15.51 -18.49 3.44
C ILE A 140 16.87 -17.86 3.17
N LYS A 141 16.99 -17.02 2.13
CA LYS A 141 18.24 -16.34 1.82
C LYS A 141 18.70 -15.40 2.94
N ARG A 142 17.75 -14.71 3.60
CA ARG A 142 18.08 -13.82 4.72
C ARG A 142 18.58 -14.62 5.93
N LEU A 143 17.89 -15.71 6.27
CA LEU A 143 18.28 -16.59 7.37
C LEU A 143 19.65 -17.22 7.14
N ASP A 144 19.96 -17.61 5.90
CA ASP A 144 21.28 -18.14 5.54
C ASP A 144 22.38 -17.10 5.75
N ALA A 145 22.16 -15.86 5.29
CA ALA A 145 23.08 -14.76 5.52
C ALA A 145 23.25 -14.42 7.02
N GLU A 146 22.16 -14.43 7.80
CA GLU A 146 22.19 -14.22 9.25
C GLU A 146 22.96 -15.34 9.96
N CYS A 147 22.74 -16.61 9.58
CA CYS A 147 23.46 -17.75 10.13
C CYS A 147 24.97 -17.65 9.86
N LEU A 148 25.36 -17.35 8.62
CA LEU A 148 26.76 -17.16 8.26
C LEU A 148 27.39 -16.00 9.05
N ALA A 149 26.70 -14.88 9.17
CA ALA A 149 27.19 -13.73 9.95
C ALA A 149 27.40 -14.09 11.43
N MET A 150 26.48 -14.84 12.04
CA MET A 150 26.61 -15.29 13.44
C MET A 150 27.79 -16.26 13.62
N GLN A 151 27.99 -17.18 12.67
CA GLN A 151 29.11 -18.12 12.71
C GLN A 151 30.45 -17.39 12.57
N SER A 152 30.57 -16.48 11.60
CA SER A 152 31.78 -15.66 11.43
C SER A 152 32.06 -14.83 12.67
N TRP A 153 31.05 -14.17 13.22
CA TRP A 153 31.20 -13.39 14.45
C TRP A 153 31.69 -14.24 15.63
N LEU A 154 31.14 -15.45 15.81
CA LEU A 154 31.57 -16.35 16.88
C LEU A 154 33.03 -16.80 16.71
N VAL A 155 33.43 -17.12 15.47
CA VAL A 155 34.82 -17.50 15.18
C VAL A 155 35.77 -16.34 15.48
N ASP A 156 35.44 -15.13 15.02
CA ASP A 156 36.24 -13.94 15.28
C ASP A 156 36.35 -13.65 16.79
N GLU A 157 35.24 -13.80 17.53
CA GLU A 157 35.23 -13.59 18.99
C GLU A 157 36.09 -14.62 19.73
N LEU A 158 36.03 -15.89 19.33
CA LEU A 158 36.88 -16.93 19.90
C LEU A 158 38.37 -16.67 19.62
N GLN A 159 38.72 -16.27 18.40
CA GLN A 159 40.10 -15.90 18.06
C GLN A 159 40.59 -14.70 18.88
N ASN A 160 39.73 -13.69 19.08
CA ASN A 160 40.04 -12.55 19.93
C ASN A 160 40.32 -13.00 21.38
N LEU A 161 39.49 -13.87 21.95
CA LEU A 161 39.69 -14.41 23.29
C LEU A 161 40.98 -15.22 23.39
N GLU A 162 41.24 -16.13 22.45
CA GLU A 162 42.48 -16.92 22.42
C GLU A 162 43.72 -16.03 22.34
N SER A 163 43.67 -14.96 21.54
CA SER A 163 44.76 -13.99 21.44
C SER A 163 44.97 -13.22 22.75
N ALA A 164 43.89 -12.86 23.46
CA ALA A 164 43.96 -12.19 24.75
C ALA A 164 44.53 -13.10 25.86
N PHE A 165 44.18 -14.39 25.85
CA PHE A 165 44.75 -15.38 26.78
C PHE A 165 46.21 -15.72 26.45
N SER A 166 46.59 -15.72 25.17
CA SER A 166 47.96 -15.99 24.72
C SER A 166 48.87 -14.77 24.84
N SER A 167 48.31 -13.59 25.05
CA SER A 167 49.06 -12.40 25.42
C SER A 167 49.38 -12.50 26.92
N PRO A 168 50.64 -12.78 27.32
CA PRO A 168 50.98 -12.74 28.73
C PRO A 168 50.68 -11.34 29.25
N GLN A 169 50.09 -11.26 30.44
CA GLN A 169 50.08 -10.05 31.26
C GLN A 169 51.53 -9.69 31.66
N SER A 170 52.34 -9.24 30.70
CA SER A 170 53.56 -8.47 30.89
C SER A 170 53.20 -7.08 30.37
N GLU A 171 52.70 -6.17 31.20
CA GLU A 171 53.54 -5.34 32.06
C GLU A 171 52.61 -4.68 33.11
N LEU A 172 52.36 -5.27 34.28
CA LEU A 172 51.68 -4.53 35.36
C LEU A 172 52.08 -4.90 36.79
N PHE A 173 53.23 -5.55 37.03
CA PHE A 173 53.84 -5.49 38.35
C PHE A 173 55.32 -5.17 38.26
N THR A 174 55.62 -4.11 39.01
CA THR A 174 56.86 -3.34 39.16
C THR A 174 57.94 -4.14 39.87
#